data_AF-A0A101JSF3-F1
#
_entry.id   AF-A0A101JSF3-F1
#
_cell.length_a   1.000
_cell.length_b   1.000
_cell.length_c   1.000
_cell.angle_alpha   90.00
_cell.angle_beta   90.00
_cell.angle_gamma   90.00
#
_symmetry.space_group_name_H-M   'P 1'
#
loop_
_entity.id
_entity.type
_entity.pdbx_description
1 polymer ?
#
loop_
_entity_poly.entity_id
_entity_poly.type
_entity_poly.pdbx_seq_one_letter_code
_entity_poly.pdbx_strand_id
1 'polypeptide(L)'
;MNPPHESTGSVGERRLQHLLGTAEQAATFYDRQVQTCLTPQMADFIGRQTMTFLSTSDADGACDVTLRAGPPGFVTVLDDGTLTYPEYRGNGVLASAGNITENPHIGLLFVDFTHDHIGLHVNGAARLRRDEEQRRAYPCLPVDAAPGRRPEFWVHITVEEAYVHCSKHIPHLEPAPRPRPEASRPKDADYFAPRPEHQSPPYEGMQTSETRTGPLPGRG
;
A
#
# COMPACT_ATOMS: atom_id res chain seq x y z
N MET A 1 -13.17 24.18 3.11
CA MET A 1 -13.65 24.36 1.73
C MET A 1 -13.01 23.24 0.93
N ASN A 2 -13.81 22.33 0.38
CA ASN A 2 -13.29 21.27 -0.49
C ASN A 2 -12.67 21.94 -1.74
N PRO A 3 -11.51 21.47 -2.22
CA PRO A 3 -10.95 21.96 -3.47
C PRO A 3 -11.95 21.68 -4.62
N PRO A 4 -11.94 22.49 -5.69
CA PRO A 4 -12.85 22.32 -6.82
C PRO A 4 -12.73 20.91 -7.43
N HIS A 5 -13.86 20.29 -7.75
CA HIS A 5 -13.96 18.92 -8.29
C HIS A 5 -13.20 18.68 -9.61
N GLU A 6 -12.72 19.75 -10.27
CA GLU A 6 -12.02 19.67 -11.56
C GLU A 6 -10.71 18.87 -11.51
N SER A 7 -10.11 18.70 -10.33
CA SER A 7 -8.86 17.94 -10.16
C SER A 7 -9.03 16.49 -9.69
N THR A 8 -10.24 16.06 -9.30
CA THR A 8 -10.46 14.70 -8.77
C THR A 8 -10.61 13.68 -9.90
N GLY A 9 -10.04 12.50 -9.70
CA GLY A 9 -9.96 11.46 -10.72
C GLY A 9 -8.97 11.76 -11.85
N SER A 10 -8.72 10.75 -12.66
CA SER A 10 -7.90 10.81 -13.87
C SER A 10 -8.62 11.49 -15.03
N VAL A 11 -7.82 11.97 -16.00
CA VAL A 11 -8.35 12.49 -17.28
C VAL A 11 -9.21 11.45 -18.00
N GLY A 12 -8.82 10.17 -17.93
CA GLY A 12 -9.57 9.06 -18.52
C GLY A 12 -10.95 8.87 -17.90
N GLU A 13 -11.05 8.92 -16.57
CA GLU A 13 -12.33 8.83 -15.86
C GLU A 13 -13.27 9.97 -16.25
N ARG A 14 -12.79 11.22 -16.24
CA ARG A 14 -13.61 12.38 -16.63
C ARG A 14 -14.09 12.28 -18.08
N ARG A 15 -13.23 11.84 -18.99
CA ARG A 15 -13.60 11.61 -20.40
C ARG A 15 -14.72 10.59 -20.50
N LEU A 16 -14.63 9.46 -19.80
CA LEU A 16 -15.67 8.43 -19.80
C LEU A 16 -16.97 8.94 -19.16
N GLN A 17 -16.88 9.69 -18.07
CA GLN A 17 -18.04 10.29 -17.42
C GLN A 17 -18.80 11.24 -18.34
N HIS A 18 -18.08 12.05 -19.12
CA HIS A 18 -18.69 12.91 -20.14
C HIS A 18 -19.33 12.10 -21.26
N LEU A 19 -18.60 11.09 -21.79
CA LEU A 19 -19.11 10.23 -22.88
C LEU A 19 -20.38 9.47 -22.48
N LEU A 20 -20.49 9.08 -21.21
CA LEU A 20 -21.62 8.30 -20.68
C LEU A 20 -22.70 9.18 -20.03
N GLY A 21 -22.51 10.50 -19.97
CA GLY A 21 -23.45 11.42 -19.33
C GLY A 21 -23.56 11.26 -17.80
N THR A 22 -22.51 10.77 -17.14
CA THR A 22 -22.49 10.48 -15.69
C THR A 22 -21.67 11.49 -14.87
N ALA A 23 -21.25 12.60 -15.48
CA ALA A 23 -20.42 13.62 -14.83
C ALA A 23 -21.01 14.17 -13.52
N GLU A 24 -22.31 14.49 -13.49
CA GLU A 24 -22.98 14.99 -12.27
C GLU A 24 -23.06 13.94 -11.15
N GLN A 25 -23.24 12.68 -11.53
CA GLN A 25 -23.27 11.57 -10.57
C GLN A 25 -21.88 11.36 -9.95
N ALA A 26 -20.84 11.42 -10.78
CA ALA A 26 -19.46 11.35 -10.31
C ALA A 26 -19.11 12.53 -9.40
N ALA A 27 -19.47 13.76 -9.77
CA ALA A 27 -19.27 14.94 -8.93
C ALA A 27 -19.96 14.81 -7.56
N THR A 28 -21.19 14.30 -7.54
CA THR A 28 -21.93 14.05 -6.30
C THR A 28 -21.24 12.99 -5.43
N PHE A 29 -20.66 11.95 -6.03
CA PHE A 29 -19.88 10.95 -5.31
C PHE A 29 -18.62 11.58 -4.69
N TYR A 30 -17.84 12.31 -5.47
CA TYR A 30 -16.62 12.96 -4.98
C TYR A 30 -16.92 13.93 -3.84
N ASP A 31 -17.96 14.76 -3.95
CA ASP A 31 -18.34 15.73 -2.91
C ASP A 31 -18.76 15.07 -1.59
N ARG A 32 -19.51 13.96 -1.68
CA ARG A 32 -20.18 13.37 -0.51
C ARG A 32 -19.41 12.23 0.13
N GLN A 33 -18.60 11.51 -0.64
CA GLN A 33 -18.02 10.24 -0.21
C GLN A 33 -16.49 10.29 -0.11
N VAL A 34 -15.83 11.17 -0.87
CA VAL A 34 -14.37 11.28 -0.87
C VAL A 34 -13.93 12.35 0.13
N GLN A 35 -13.07 11.94 1.06
CA GLN A 35 -12.45 12.80 2.05
C GLN A 35 -10.95 12.93 1.75
N THR A 36 -10.36 14.09 2.04
CA THR A 36 -8.91 14.29 1.93
C THR A 36 -8.14 13.88 3.20
N CYS A 37 -8.87 13.44 4.23
CA CYS A 37 -8.35 12.94 5.48
C CYS A 37 -9.28 11.86 6.04
N LEU A 38 -8.76 11.06 6.95
CA LEU A 38 -9.48 10.01 7.65
C LEU A 38 -10.42 10.62 8.68
N THR A 39 -11.67 10.16 8.67
CA THR A 39 -12.58 10.42 9.79
C THR A 39 -12.23 9.53 10.98
N PRO A 40 -12.68 9.86 12.20
CA PRO A 40 -12.50 8.99 13.37
C PRO A 40 -13.01 7.57 13.11
N GLN A 41 -14.14 7.41 12.43
CA GLN A 41 -14.72 6.11 12.08
C GLN A 41 -13.83 5.33 11.09
N MET A 42 -13.22 6.02 10.12
CA MET A 42 -12.26 5.40 9.20
C MET A 42 -11.00 4.95 9.94
N ALA A 43 -10.48 5.79 10.84
CA ALA A 43 -9.31 5.46 11.66
C ALA A 43 -9.57 4.25 12.55
N ASP A 44 -10.72 4.21 13.24
CA ASP A 44 -11.15 3.08 14.05
C ASP A 44 -11.32 1.81 13.21
N PHE A 45 -11.89 1.93 12.01
CA PHE A 45 -12.04 0.81 11.08
C PHE A 45 -10.68 0.23 10.69
N ILE A 46 -9.73 1.08 10.27
CA ILE A 46 -8.35 0.70 9.91
C ILE A 46 -7.67 0.01 11.09
N GLY A 47 -7.79 0.57 12.30
CA GLY A 47 -7.20 0.03 13.52
C GLY A 47 -7.66 -1.39 13.87
N ARG A 48 -8.86 -1.80 13.43
CA ARG A 48 -9.37 -3.16 13.63
C ARG A 48 -8.90 -4.18 12.59
N GLN A 49 -8.38 -3.72 11.44
CA GLN A 49 -8.07 -4.62 10.34
C GLN A 49 -6.84 -5.47 10.63
N THR A 50 -6.91 -6.73 10.21
CA THR A 50 -5.81 -7.70 10.27
C THR A 50 -5.18 -7.97 8.91
N MET A 51 -5.74 -7.37 7.86
CA MET A 51 -5.19 -7.39 6.51
C MET A 51 -5.59 -6.16 5.71
N THR A 52 -4.79 -5.85 4.68
CA THR A 52 -5.11 -4.86 3.65
C THR A 52 -4.48 -5.28 2.33
N PHE A 53 -5.09 -4.88 1.22
CA PHE A 53 -4.49 -5.02 -0.10
C PHE A 53 -3.91 -3.68 -0.50
N LEU A 54 -2.67 -3.65 -0.94
CA LEU A 54 -2.07 -2.44 -1.47
C LEU A 54 -1.66 -2.59 -2.91
N SER A 55 -1.88 -1.52 -3.67
CA SER A 55 -1.50 -1.37 -5.06
C SER A 55 -0.42 -0.30 -5.19
N THR A 56 0.64 -0.65 -5.90
CA THR A 56 1.74 0.24 -6.27
C THR A 56 2.07 0.02 -7.73
N SER A 57 2.71 0.97 -8.38
CA SER A 57 3.30 0.74 -9.70
C SER A 57 4.69 1.34 -9.78
N ASP A 58 5.54 0.82 -10.65
CA ASP A 58 6.82 1.45 -10.98
C ASP A 58 6.61 2.78 -11.77
N ALA A 59 7.70 3.38 -12.25
CA ALA A 59 7.67 4.60 -13.04
C ALA A 59 7.02 4.44 -14.43
N ASP A 60 7.04 3.21 -14.98
CA ASP A 60 6.45 2.88 -16.29
C ASP A 60 4.97 2.49 -16.18
N GLY A 61 4.45 2.37 -14.96
CA GLY A 61 3.07 2.01 -14.68
C GLY A 61 2.82 0.50 -14.62
N ALA A 62 3.85 -0.33 -14.48
CA ALA A 62 3.67 -1.75 -14.18
C ALA A 62 3.18 -1.92 -12.74
N CYS A 63 1.99 -2.49 -12.59
CA CYS A 63 1.30 -2.56 -11.30
C CYS A 63 1.59 -3.87 -10.55
N ASP A 64 1.75 -3.75 -9.24
CA ASP A 64 1.74 -4.85 -8.29
C ASP A 64 0.60 -4.68 -7.28
N VAL A 65 -0.01 -5.80 -6.89
CA VAL A 65 -0.94 -5.87 -5.76
C VAL A 65 -0.39 -6.85 -4.73
N THR A 66 -0.29 -6.41 -3.49
CA THR A 66 0.22 -7.22 -2.39
C THR A 66 -0.77 -7.24 -1.22
N LEU A 67 -1.01 -8.43 -0.68
CA LEU A 67 -1.67 -8.60 0.61
C LEU A 67 -0.67 -8.32 1.73
N ARG A 68 -1.01 -7.40 2.63
CA ARG A 68 -0.33 -7.24 3.92
C ARG A 68 -1.25 -7.72 5.03
N ALA A 69 -0.69 -8.48 5.95
CA ALA A 69 -1.42 -9.03 7.09
C ALA A 69 -0.61 -8.86 8.37
N GLY A 70 -1.31 -8.64 9.47
CA GLY A 70 -0.73 -8.42 10.79
C GLY A 70 -1.80 -8.46 11.88
N PRO A 71 -1.39 -8.29 13.15
CA PRO A 71 -2.37 -8.11 14.23
C PRO A 71 -3.20 -6.83 14.00
N PRO A 72 -4.38 -6.70 14.64
CA PRO A 72 -5.11 -5.43 14.64
C PRO A 72 -4.19 -4.26 15.01
N GLY A 73 -4.25 -3.17 14.24
CA GLY A 73 -3.40 -1.99 14.40
C GLY A 73 -2.03 -2.09 13.73
N PHE A 74 -1.75 -3.15 12.94
CA PHE A 74 -0.48 -3.24 12.18
C PHE A 74 -0.32 -2.10 11.16
N VAL A 75 -1.43 -1.62 10.60
CA VAL A 75 -1.49 -0.30 9.98
C VAL A 75 -1.86 0.68 11.08
N THR A 76 -0.94 1.55 11.44
CA THR A 76 -1.12 2.56 12.47
C THR A 76 -1.54 3.88 11.83
N VAL A 77 -2.68 4.41 12.28
CA VAL A 77 -3.10 5.79 11.99
C VAL A 77 -2.30 6.70 12.92
N LEU A 78 -1.47 7.57 12.35
CA LEU A 78 -0.63 8.50 13.12
C LEU A 78 -1.36 9.79 13.44
N ASP A 79 -2.16 10.26 12.47
CA ASP A 79 -3.07 11.39 12.55
C ASP A 79 -4.10 11.27 11.41
N ASP A 80 -4.98 12.25 11.31
CA ASP A 80 -6.08 12.37 10.35
C ASP A 80 -5.60 12.23 8.89
N GLY A 81 -4.36 12.62 8.58
CA GLY A 81 -3.80 12.64 7.23
C GLY A 81 -2.72 11.61 6.99
N THR A 82 -2.42 10.75 7.96
CA THR A 82 -1.18 9.96 7.94
C THR A 82 -1.38 8.54 8.44
N LEU A 83 -0.96 7.58 7.62
CA LEU A 83 -0.88 6.17 7.97
C LEU A 83 0.57 5.68 7.94
N THR A 84 0.85 4.61 8.67
CA THR A 84 2.09 3.87 8.49
C THR A 84 1.94 2.39 8.76
N TYR A 85 2.71 1.56 8.06
CA TYR A 85 2.80 0.14 8.35
C TYR A 85 4.25 -0.35 8.25
N PRO A 86 4.62 -1.39 9.01
CA PRO A 86 5.97 -1.94 8.99
C PRO A 86 6.14 -2.92 7.83
N GLU A 87 7.31 -2.85 7.18
CA GLU A 87 7.78 -3.85 6.24
C GLU A 87 8.90 -4.67 6.88
N TYR A 88 8.70 -5.98 6.92
CA TYR A 88 9.66 -6.91 7.50
C TYR A 88 10.49 -7.58 6.41
N ARG A 89 11.62 -8.16 6.82
CA ARG A 89 12.45 -8.98 5.93
C ARG A 89 11.60 -10.07 5.26
N GLY A 90 11.51 -10.01 3.93
CA GLY A 90 10.72 -10.91 3.10
C GLY A 90 11.57 -11.81 2.20
N ASN A 91 11.00 -12.20 1.06
CA ASN A 91 11.61 -13.05 0.03
C ASN A 91 12.66 -12.34 -0.85
N GLY A 92 12.96 -11.07 -0.57
CA GLY A 92 13.93 -10.25 -1.32
C GLY A 92 13.41 -9.64 -2.62
N VAL A 93 12.16 -9.90 -3.03
CA VAL A 93 11.59 -9.32 -4.27
C VAL A 93 11.37 -7.82 -4.13
N LEU A 94 10.96 -7.36 -2.93
CA LEU A 94 10.79 -5.94 -2.61
C LEU A 94 9.89 -5.14 -3.59
N ALA A 95 8.99 -5.80 -4.33
CA ALA A 95 8.19 -5.18 -5.40
C ALA A 95 7.55 -3.83 -5.00
N SER A 96 6.69 -3.82 -3.98
CA SER A 96 6.04 -2.59 -3.52
C SER A 96 7.04 -1.54 -3.02
N ALA A 97 8.12 -1.95 -2.35
CA ALA A 97 9.11 -1.02 -1.83
C ALA A 97 9.92 -0.37 -2.97
N GLY A 98 10.34 -1.16 -3.97
CA GLY A 98 11.00 -0.69 -5.18
C GLY A 98 10.12 0.30 -5.94
N ASN A 99 8.87 -0.09 -6.21
CA ASN A 99 7.87 0.77 -6.85
C ASN A 99 7.75 2.13 -6.13
N ILE A 100 7.62 2.13 -4.79
CA ILE A 100 7.52 3.37 -3.98
C ILE A 100 8.75 4.28 -4.12
N THR A 101 9.95 3.73 -4.36
CA THR A 101 11.15 4.55 -4.56
C THR A 101 11.16 5.29 -5.90
N GLU A 102 10.46 4.76 -6.89
CA GLU A 102 10.37 5.34 -8.24
C GLU A 102 9.10 6.17 -8.43
N ASN A 103 8.00 5.72 -7.83
CA ASN A 103 6.67 6.29 -7.94
C ASN A 103 5.96 6.24 -6.57
N PRO A 104 5.68 7.39 -5.95
CA PRO A 104 5.15 7.42 -4.59
C PRO A 104 3.67 7.05 -4.49
N HIS A 105 2.93 6.91 -5.59
CA HIS A 105 1.49 6.69 -5.51
C HIS A 105 1.19 5.29 -4.97
N ILE A 106 0.31 5.23 -3.97
CA ILE A 106 -0.16 4.00 -3.34
C ILE A 106 -1.67 4.03 -3.18
N GLY A 107 -2.30 2.88 -3.41
CA GLY A 107 -3.68 2.61 -3.03
C GLY A 107 -3.73 1.52 -1.96
N LEU A 108 -4.59 1.68 -0.97
CA LEU A 108 -4.88 0.68 0.06
C LEU A 108 -6.37 0.38 0.04
N LEU A 109 -6.71 -0.91 0.10
CA LEU A 109 -8.07 -1.40 0.21
C LEU A 109 -8.20 -2.26 1.47
N PHE A 110 -8.94 -1.72 2.43
CA PHE A 110 -9.35 -2.40 3.63
C PHE A 110 -10.75 -2.94 3.43
N VAL A 111 -10.92 -4.26 3.55
CA VAL A 111 -12.22 -4.92 3.38
C VAL A 111 -12.56 -5.65 4.65
N ASP A 112 -13.73 -5.35 5.21
CA ASP A 112 -14.29 -6.16 6.27
C ASP A 112 -15.40 -7.06 5.72
N PHE A 113 -15.23 -8.36 5.91
CA PHE A 113 -16.18 -9.38 5.47
C PHE A 113 -17.11 -9.86 6.59
N THR A 114 -16.95 -9.33 7.82
CA THR A 114 -17.49 -9.97 9.02
C THR A 114 -18.54 -9.13 9.75
N HIS A 115 -18.28 -7.83 9.95
CA HIS A 115 -19.07 -6.95 10.82
C HIS A 115 -19.73 -5.77 10.08
N ASP A 116 -18.91 -4.93 9.44
CA ASP A 116 -19.26 -3.67 8.80
C ASP A 116 -19.61 -3.86 7.30
N HIS A 117 -19.06 -4.89 6.64
CA HIS A 117 -19.30 -5.19 5.21
C HIS A 117 -18.98 -4.03 4.26
N ILE A 118 -17.88 -3.34 4.52
CA ILE A 118 -17.43 -2.19 3.72
C ILE A 118 -16.04 -2.41 3.12
N GLY A 119 -15.80 -1.76 1.97
CA GLY A 119 -14.49 -1.58 1.38
C GLY A 119 -14.06 -0.13 1.57
N LEU A 120 -13.14 0.12 2.49
CA LEU A 120 -12.53 1.43 2.67
C LEU A 120 -11.29 1.53 1.79
N HIS A 121 -11.33 2.48 0.85
CA HIS A 121 -10.22 2.85 -0.01
C HIS A 121 -9.46 4.01 0.63
N VAL A 122 -8.13 3.94 0.60
CA VAL A 122 -7.24 5.03 0.97
C VAL A 122 -6.16 5.16 -0.12
N ASN A 123 -6.15 6.28 -0.82
CA ASN A 123 -5.13 6.61 -1.81
C ASN A 123 -4.22 7.70 -1.25
N GLY A 124 -2.95 7.68 -1.65
CA GLY A 124 -2.02 8.72 -1.25
C GLY A 124 -0.61 8.55 -1.76
N ALA A 125 0.30 9.25 -1.09
CA ALA A 125 1.73 9.23 -1.39
C ALA A 125 2.50 8.50 -0.30
N ALA A 126 3.29 7.50 -0.69
CA ALA A 126 4.13 6.68 0.17
C ALA A 126 5.60 7.10 0.12
N ARG A 127 6.29 6.93 1.26
CA ARG A 127 7.75 7.03 1.40
C ARG A 127 8.24 5.92 2.31
N LEU A 128 9.43 5.40 2.03
CA LEU A 128 10.11 4.47 2.92
C LEU A 128 10.89 5.24 3.99
N ARG A 129 10.78 4.82 5.25
CA ARG A 129 11.48 5.40 6.41
C ARG A 129 12.19 4.31 7.19
N ARG A 130 13.40 4.55 7.67
CA ARG A 130 14.10 3.57 8.51
C ARG A 130 13.39 3.41 9.87
N ASP A 131 13.50 2.23 10.50
CA ASP A 131 12.85 1.94 11.79
C ASP A 131 13.18 2.98 12.87
N GLU A 132 14.46 3.32 13.01
CA GLU A 132 14.93 4.30 14.00
C GLU A 132 14.36 5.70 13.76
N GLU A 133 14.35 6.16 12.51
CA GLU A 133 13.81 7.48 12.14
C GLU A 133 12.30 7.56 12.41
N GLN A 134 11.57 6.53 12.01
CA GLN A 134 10.13 6.50 12.16
C GLN A 134 9.73 6.46 13.63
N ARG A 135 10.37 5.60 14.44
CA ARG A 135 10.10 5.50 15.88
C ARG A 135 10.52 6.74 16.65
N ARG A 136 11.58 7.44 16.21
CA ARG A 136 11.96 8.73 16.79
C ARG A 136 10.87 9.79 16.56
N ALA A 137 10.26 9.79 15.38
CA ALA A 137 9.16 10.70 15.07
C ALA A 137 7.85 10.28 15.77
N TYR A 138 7.60 8.98 15.87
CA TYR A 138 6.38 8.40 16.43
C TYR A 138 6.70 7.33 17.49
N PRO A 139 7.00 7.73 18.74
CA PRO A 139 7.36 6.79 19.81
C PRO A 139 6.24 5.82 20.20
N CYS A 140 5.00 6.12 19.83
CA CYS A 140 3.81 5.30 20.07
C CYS A 140 3.69 4.07 19.15
N LEU A 141 4.57 3.95 18.15
CA LEU A 141 4.48 2.84 17.19
C LEU A 141 4.60 1.48 17.88
N PRO A 142 3.76 0.50 17.48
CA PRO A 142 3.74 -0.80 18.12
C PRO A 142 5.11 -1.49 18.01
N VAL A 143 5.44 -2.28 19.02
CA VAL A 143 6.60 -3.18 19.02
C VAL A 143 6.08 -4.58 18.70
N ASP A 144 6.72 -5.25 17.74
CA ASP A 144 6.35 -6.62 17.42
C ASP A 144 6.56 -7.53 18.64
N ALA A 145 5.58 -8.37 18.93
CA ALA A 145 5.64 -9.29 20.07
C ALA A 145 6.64 -10.43 19.84
N ALA A 146 6.98 -10.74 18.58
CA ALA A 146 7.95 -11.75 18.24
C ALA A 146 9.38 -11.27 18.57
N PRO A 147 10.13 -11.98 19.43
CA PRO A 147 11.47 -11.57 19.83
C PRO A 147 12.41 -11.36 18.63
N GLY A 148 13.06 -10.20 18.57
CA GLY A 148 14.06 -9.87 17.55
C GLY A 148 13.50 -9.49 16.18
N ARG A 149 12.18 -9.60 15.95
CA ARG A 149 11.57 -9.15 14.70
C ARG A 149 11.48 -7.64 14.68
N ARG A 150 12.15 -7.01 13.70
CA ARG A 150 12.11 -5.56 13.49
C ARG A 150 11.74 -5.22 12.04
N PRO A 151 11.05 -4.10 11.81
CA PRO A 151 10.85 -3.59 10.47
C PRO A 151 12.20 -3.28 9.80
N GLU A 152 12.36 -3.65 8.53
CA GLU A 152 13.47 -3.18 7.67
C GLU A 152 13.27 -1.70 7.31
N PHE A 153 12.01 -1.32 7.10
CA PHE A 153 11.54 0.04 6.92
C PHE A 153 10.06 0.14 7.29
N TRP A 154 9.61 1.37 7.50
CA TRP A 154 8.21 1.73 7.59
C TRP A 154 7.78 2.37 6.29
N VAL A 155 6.61 2.00 5.81
CA VAL A 155 5.95 2.74 4.74
C VAL A 155 5.11 3.81 5.40
N HIS A 156 5.49 5.06 5.19
CA HIS A 156 4.77 6.24 5.68
C HIS A 156 3.94 6.80 4.54
N ILE A 157 2.64 6.99 4.78
CA ILE A 157 1.66 7.35 3.76
C ILE A 157 0.98 8.64 4.17
N THR A 158 1.04 9.64 3.30
CA THR A 158 0.18 10.82 3.37
C THR A 158 -1.09 10.53 2.58
N VAL A 159 -2.24 10.64 3.25
CA VAL A 159 -3.57 10.40 2.66
C VAL A 159 -3.91 11.56 1.72
N GLU A 160 -4.33 11.22 0.51
CA GLU A 160 -4.84 12.18 -0.48
C GLU A 160 -6.36 12.00 -0.65
N GLU A 161 -6.83 10.75 -0.64
CA GLU A 161 -8.25 10.41 -0.75
C GLU A 161 -8.60 9.23 0.17
N ALA A 162 -9.75 9.30 0.83
CA ALA A 162 -10.33 8.20 1.58
C ALA A 162 -11.84 8.13 1.35
N TYR A 163 -12.35 6.95 1.00
CA TYR A 163 -13.78 6.76 0.71
C TYR A 163 -14.22 5.31 0.88
N VAL A 164 -15.50 5.12 1.17
CA VAL A 164 -16.11 3.79 1.24
C VAL A 164 -16.81 3.47 -0.08
N HIS A 165 -16.55 2.28 -0.62
CA HIS A 165 -17.24 1.77 -1.81
C HIS A 165 -17.52 0.26 -1.68
N CYS A 166 -18.31 -0.28 -2.62
CA CYS A 166 -18.62 -1.72 -2.76
C CYS A 166 -19.39 -2.41 -1.62
N SER A 167 -19.97 -1.71 -0.64
CA SER A 167 -20.65 -2.36 0.50
C SER A 167 -21.76 -3.36 0.13
N LYS A 168 -22.43 -3.16 -1.02
CA LYS A 168 -23.51 -4.06 -1.49
C LYS A 168 -23.05 -5.44 -1.97
N HIS A 169 -21.75 -5.64 -2.25
CA HIS A 169 -21.24 -6.85 -2.89
C HIS A 169 -20.19 -7.59 -2.07
N ILE A 170 -19.89 -7.10 -0.86
CA ILE A 170 -18.95 -7.77 0.03
C ILE A 170 -19.67 -8.97 0.67
N PRO A 171 -19.20 -10.21 0.44
CA PRO A 171 -19.82 -11.38 1.02
C PRO A 171 -19.60 -11.38 2.54
N HIS A 172 -20.57 -11.95 3.27
CA HIS A 172 -20.35 -12.30 4.66
C HIS A 172 -19.48 -13.56 4.74
N LEU A 173 -18.36 -13.47 5.44
CA LEU A 173 -17.49 -14.59 5.73
C LEU A 173 -17.50 -14.88 7.22
N GLU A 174 -17.49 -16.15 7.59
CA GLU A 174 -17.30 -16.58 8.98
C GLU A 174 -15.85 -17.03 9.20
N PRO A 175 -15.11 -16.45 10.17
CA PRO A 175 -13.77 -16.91 10.48
C PRO A 175 -13.76 -18.39 10.87
N ALA A 176 -13.07 -19.20 10.07
CA ALA A 176 -12.86 -20.62 10.35
C ALA A 176 -11.43 -20.87 10.86
N PRO A 177 -11.22 -21.87 11.73
CA PRO A 177 -9.89 -22.33 12.07
C PRO A 177 -9.11 -22.68 10.80
N ARG A 178 -7.83 -22.28 10.74
CA ARG A 178 -6.97 -22.67 9.61
C ARG A 178 -6.92 -24.20 9.55
N PRO A 179 -7.38 -24.84 8.45
CA PRO A 179 -7.33 -26.28 8.35
C PRO A 179 -5.89 -26.75 8.41
N ARG A 180 -5.66 -27.95 8.97
CA ARG A 180 -4.36 -28.61 8.82
C ARG A 180 -4.08 -28.76 7.34
N PRO A 181 -2.82 -28.65 6.88
CA PRO A 181 -2.49 -28.87 5.48
C PRO A 181 -3.01 -30.24 5.06
N GLU A 182 -4.10 -30.28 4.31
CA GLU A 182 -4.57 -31.51 3.70
C GLU A 182 -3.60 -31.88 2.58
N ALA A 183 -3.36 -33.17 2.38
CA ALA A 183 -2.58 -33.66 1.24
C ALA A 183 -3.23 -33.32 -0.13
N SER A 184 -4.49 -32.85 -0.12
CA SER A 184 -5.31 -32.53 -1.29
C SER A 184 -5.09 -31.12 -1.86
N ARG A 185 -4.54 -30.16 -1.09
CA ARG A 185 -4.28 -28.81 -1.62
C ARG A 185 -3.07 -28.85 -2.56
N PRO A 186 -3.15 -28.25 -3.77
CA PRO A 186 -1.98 -28.03 -4.60
C PRO A 186 -0.88 -27.29 -3.82
N LYS A 187 0.37 -27.69 -4.03
CA LYS A 187 1.52 -26.93 -3.53
C LYS A 187 1.59 -25.61 -4.28
N ASP A 188 2.17 -24.59 -3.66
CA ASP A 188 2.29 -23.28 -4.30
C ASP A 188 3.08 -23.38 -5.64
N ALA A 189 4.05 -24.29 -5.72
CA ALA A 189 4.81 -24.59 -6.94
C ALA A 189 3.93 -25.08 -8.11
N ASP A 190 2.81 -25.73 -7.82
CA ASP A 190 1.91 -26.32 -8.84
C ASP A 190 1.12 -25.26 -9.61
N TYR A 191 1.09 -24.01 -9.12
CA TYR A 191 0.50 -22.87 -9.82
C TYR A 191 1.43 -22.25 -10.87
N PHE A 192 2.68 -22.69 -10.95
CA PHE A 192 3.67 -22.13 -11.87
C PHE A 192 4.01 -23.13 -12.98
N ALA A 193 4.19 -22.62 -14.20
CA ALA A 193 4.67 -23.44 -15.30
C ALA A 193 6.06 -24.03 -14.95
N PRO A 194 6.35 -25.29 -15.34
CA PRO A 194 7.67 -25.87 -15.14
C PRO A 194 8.71 -24.97 -15.80
N ARG A 195 9.75 -24.62 -15.05
CA ARG A 195 10.84 -23.80 -15.58
C ARG A 195 11.46 -24.53 -16.78
N PRO A 196 11.52 -23.93 -17.98
CA PRO A 196 12.51 -24.39 -18.96
C PRO A 196 13.88 -24.31 -18.30
N GLU A 197 14.81 -25.20 -18.67
CA GLU A 197 16.20 -25.14 -18.21
C GLU A 197 16.78 -23.77 -18.56
N HIS A 198 16.70 -22.81 -17.64
CA HIS A 198 17.14 -21.45 -17.87
C HIS A 198 18.24 -21.11 -16.88
N GLN A 199 19.41 -20.88 -17.47
CA GLN A 199 20.57 -20.25 -16.87
C GLN A 199 20.15 -18.81 -16.54
N SER A 200 19.76 -18.53 -15.30
CA SER A 200 19.73 -17.14 -14.86
C SER A 200 21.13 -16.56 -15.11
N PRO A 201 21.26 -15.43 -15.82
CA PRO A 201 22.54 -14.75 -15.88
C PRO A 201 23.01 -14.49 -14.44
N PRO A 202 24.31 -14.62 -14.14
CA PRO A 202 24.81 -14.34 -12.81
C PRO A 202 24.39 -12.93 -12.41
N TYR A 203 23.96 -12.76 -11.15
CA TYR A 203 23.63 -11.46 -10.61
C TYR A 203 24.90 -10.58 -10.65
N GLU A 204 24.94 -9.66 -11.61
CA GLU A 204 25.95 -8.61 -11.65
C GLU A 204 25.54 -7.57 -10.61
N GLY A 205 26.16 -7.64 -9.42
CA GLY A 205 25.92 -6.68 -8.36
C GLY A 205 26.12 -5.25 -8.85
N MET A 206 25.28 -4.34 -8.39
CA MET A 206 25.33 -2.92 -8.75
C MET A 206 26.73 -2.37 -8.40
N GLN A 207 27.53 -2.03 -9.41
CA GLN A 207 28.79 -1.33 -9.21
C GLN A 207 28.44 0.05 -8.63
N THR A 208 28.78 0.27 -7.37
CA THR A 208 28.69 1.60 -6.76
C THR A 208 29.60 2.52 -7.56
N SER A 209 29.03 3.50 -8.25
CA SER A 209 29.80 4.56 -8.89
C SER A 209 30.56 5.32 -7.81
N GLU A 210 31.85 5.04 -7.67
CA GLU A 210 32.73 5.86 -6.84
C GLU A 210 32.69 7.29 -7.37
N THR A 211 32.26 8.20 -6.49
CA THR A 211 32.27 9.64 -6.73
C THR A 211 33.69 10.06 -7.09
N ARG A 212 33.91 10.35 -8.37
CA ARG A 212 35.18 10.88 -8.88
C ARG A 212 35.37 12.28 -8.29
N THR A 213 36.04 12.35 -7.13
CA THR A 213 36.53 13.59 -6.55
C THR A 213 37.68 14.08 -7.41
N GLY A 214 37.37 14.91 -8.41
CA GLY A 214 38.37 15.68 -9.14
C GLY A 214 38.97 16.75 -8.21
N PRO A 215 40.31 16.97 -8.23
CA PRO A 215 40.93 17.99 -7.39
C PRO A 215 40.49 19.39 -7.86
N LEU A 216 40.16 20.24 -6.89
CA LEU A 216 39.89 21.67 -7.08
C LEU A 216 41.11 22.35 -7.74
N PRO A 217 40.91 23.25 -8.72
CA PRO A 217 42.03 23.99 -9.31
C PRO A 217 42.62 24.95 -8.27
N GLY A 218 43.92 24.80 -8.04
CA GLY A 218 44.71 25.65 -7.16
C GLY A 218 44.73 27.10 -7.66
N ARG A 219 44.58 28.03 -6.72
CA ARG A 219 44.83 29.46 -6.96
C ARG A 219 46.33 29.67 -7.13
N GLY A 220 46.71 30.27 -8.25
CA GLY A 220 48.03 30.82 -8.55
C GLY A 220 47.86 31.99 -9.50
#